data_AF-A0A1E3ZXU1-F1
#
_entry.id   AF-A0A1E3ZXU1-F1
#
_cell.length_a   1.000
_cell.length_b   1.000
_cell.length_c   1.000
_cell.angle_alpha   90.00
_cell.angle_beta   90.00
_cell.angle_gamma   90.00
#
_symmetry.space_group_name_H-M   'P 1'
#
loop_
_entity.id
_entity.type
_entity.pdbx_description
1 polymer ?
#
loop_
_entity_poly.entity_id
_entity_poly.type
_entity_poly.pdbx_seq_one_letter_code
_entity_poly.pdbx_strand_id
1 'polypeptide(L)'
;MKAGKKIDFTSLSIGKVRTVQLPGEPFIEYQLAAQKLKPGEHVCTAAYGDDGILYIGTEISYGQGGYEVEKRVNMTTPEAEAILMATIQKALQ
;
A
#
# COMPACT_ATOMS: atom_id res chain seq x y z
N MET A 1 -1.53 19.35 -17.00
CA MET A 1 -2.03 18.01 -16.64
C MET A 1 -3.29 18.19 -15.81
N LYS A 2 -4.34 17.38 -16.01
CA LYS A 2 -5.47 17.33 -15.07
C LYS A 2 -5.01 16.56 -13.83
N ALA A 3 -5.40 17.00 -12.64
CA ALA A 3 -5.14 16.24 -11.42
C ALA A 3 -5.83 14.86 -11.51
N GLY A 4 -5.14 13.82 -11.01
CA GLY A 4 -5.70 12.47 -10.92
C GLY A 4 -6.86 12.37 -9.93
N LYS A 5 -7.54 11.21 -9.91
CA LYS A 5 -8.55 10.87 -8.90
C LYS A 5 -7.85 10.64 -7.56
N LYS A 6 -8.43 11.17 -6.47
CA LYS A 6 -7.99 10.81 -5.12
C LYS A 6 -8.45 9.40 -4.78
N ILE A 7 -7.62 8.67 -4.05
CA ILE A 7 -7.88 7.31 -3.60
C ILE A 7 -8.10 7.36 -2.10
N ASP A 8 -9.18 6.74 -1.65
CA ASP A 8 -9.53 6.69 -0.24
C ASP A 8 -8.87 5.46 0.40
N PHE A 9 -8.20 5.70 1.52
CA PHE A 9 -7.68 4.64 2.37
C PHE A 9 -8.62 4.47 3.55
N THR A 10 -9.11 3.25 3.74
CA THR A 10 -10.01 2.92 4.84
C THR A 10 -9.39 1.86 5.73
N SER A 11 -9.80 1.83 6.99
CA SER A 11 -9.45 0.77 7.92
C SER A 11 -10.66 0.30 8.71
N LEU A 12 -10.72 -0.99 8.98
CA LEU A 12 -11.73 -1.62 9.81
C LEU A 12 -11.07 -2.13 11.08
N SER A 13 -11.68 -1.83 12.22
CA SER A 13 -11.20 -2.28 13.53
C SER A 13 -12.30 -3.11 14.22
N ILE A 14 -11.97 -4.35 14.60
CA ILE A 14 -12.87 -5.24 15.34
C ILE A 14 -12.07 -5.86 16.49
N GLY A 15 -12.27 -5.35 17.70
CA GLY A 15 -11.48 -5.76 18.86
C GLY A 15 -9.99 -5.51 18.64
N LYS A 16 -9.17 -6.58 18.71
CA LYS A 16 -7.72 -6.53 18.45
C LYS A 16 -7.34 -6.82 16.99
N VAL A 17 -8.31 -6.88 16.09
CA VAL A 17 -8.08 -7.11 14.66
C VAL A 17 -8.22 -5.79 13.91
N ARG A 18 -7.23 -5.48 13.07
CA ARG A 18 -7.21 -4.32 12.17
C ARG A 18 -7.09 -4.82 10.74
N THR A 19 -7.89 -4.26 9.85
CA THR A 19 -7.69 -4.41 8.40
C THR A 19 -7.48 -3.04 7.77
N VAL A 20 -6.45 -2.88 6.95
CA VAL A 20 -6.19 -1.67 6.17
C VAL A 20 -6.46 -1.97 4.71
N GLN A 21 -7.38 -1.24 4.09
CA GLN A 21 -7.60 -1.30 2.64
C GLN A 21 -6.49 -0.54 1.92
N LEU A 22 -5.80 -1.23 1.02
CA LEU A 22 -4.75 -0.67 0.16
C LEU A 22 -5.21 -0.73 -1.29
N PRO A 23 -4.91 0.30 -2.10
CA PRO A 23 -5.22 0.27 -3.51
C PRO A 23 -4.33 -0.72 -4.27
N GLY A 24 -4.86 -1.24 -5.37
CA GLY A 24 -4.08 -2.00 -6.34
C GLY A 24 -3.41 -3.26 -5.80
N GLU A 25 -2.21 -3.54 -6.31
CA GLU A 25 -1.42 -4.73 -6.04
C GLU A 25 -0.13 -4.37 -5.24
N PRO A 26 -0.24 -4.07 -3.94
CA PRO A 26 0.90 -3.72 -3.12
C PRO A 26 1.78 -4.92 -2.81
N PHE A 27 3.08 -4.68 -2.73
CA PHE A 27 4.07 -5.67 -2.30
C PHE A 27 3.87 -6.13 -0.85
N ILE A 28 4.40 -7.31 -0.51
CA ILE A 28 4.21 -7.95 0.81
C ILE A 28 4.82 -7.12 1.95
N GLU A 29 5.85 -6.33 1.65
CA GLU A 29 6.56 -5.44 2.58
C GLU A 29 5.60 -4.49 3.29
N TYR A 30 4.54 -4.03 2.62
CA TYR A 30 3.55 -3.13 3.21
C TYR A 30 2.73 -3.81 4.31
N GLN A 31 2.30 -5.06 4.10
CA GLN A 31 1.61 -5.86 5.12
C GLN A 31 2.55 -6.14 6.31
N LEU A 32 3.79 -6.53 6.04
CA LEU A 32 4.79 -6.80 7.07
C LEU A 32 5.13 -5.55 7.89
N ALA A 33 5.20 -4.39 7.24
CA ALA A 33 5.42 -3.12 7.91
C ALA A 33 4.19 -2.70 8.74
N ALA A 34 2.98 -2.85 8.21
CA ALA A 34 1.73 -2.61 8.92
C ALA A 34 1.63 -3.42 10.22
N GLN A 35 2.00 -4.70 10.18
CA GLN A 35 2.04 -5.58 11.35
C GLN A 35 3.03 -5.09 12.42
N LYS A 36 4.19 -4.56 12.01
CA LYS A 36 5.19 -4.00 12.95
C LYS A 36 4.74 -2.70 13.61
N LEU A 37 3.86 -1.93 12.96
CA LEU A 37 3.37 -0.65 13.49
C LEU A 37 2.38 -0.80 14.67
N LYS A 38 1.74 -1.97 14.83
CA LYS A 38 0.78 -2.22 15.92
C LYS A 38 1.10 -3.54 16.65
N PRO A 39 2.19 -3.57 17.43
CA PRO A 39 2.53 -4.75 18.21
C PRO A 39 1.41 -5.10 19.20
N GLY A 40 1.00 -6.36 19.23
CA GLY A 40 -0.06 -6.86 20.11
C GLY A 40 -1.48 -6.86 19.51
N GLU A 41 -1.63 -6.35 18.28
CA GLU A 41 -2.85 -6.49 17.48
C GLU A 41 -2.62 -7.40 16.27
N HIS A 42 -3.68 -7.96 15.71
CA HIS A 42 -3.65 -8.73 14.47
C HIS A 42 -3.96 -7.81 13.29
N VAL A 43 -2.93 -7.45 12.52
CA VAL A 43 -3.04 -6.54 11.38
C VAL A 43 -3.03 -7.31 10.06
N CYS A 44 -4.01 -7.02 9.23
CA CYS A 44 -4.14 -7.49 7.85
C CYS A 44 -4.27 -6.32 6.88
N THR A 45 -3.79 -6.50 5.65
CA THR A 45 -4.07 -5.61 4.53
C THR A 45 -5.04 -6.27 3.57
N ALA A 46 -6.01 -5.51 3.09
CA ALA A 46 -6.88 -5.90 1.98
C ALA A 46 -6.46 -5.10 0.74
N ALA A 47 -5.77 -5.75 -0.19
CA ALA A 47 -5.39 -5.18 -1.48
C ALA A 47 -6.58 -5.01 -2.43
N TYR A 48 -6.33 -4.49 -3.62
CA TYR A 48 -7.32 -4.26 -4.70
C TYR A 48 -8.42 -3.26 -4.33
N GLY A 49 -8.17 -2.36 -3.38
CA GLY A 49 -9.05 -1.23 -3.09
C GLY A 49 -9.09 -0.24 -4.26
N ASP A 50 -10.24 0.44 -4.40
CA ASP A 50 -10.47 1.59 -5.29
C ASP A 50 -10.20 1.45 -6.79
N ASP A 51 -9.80 0.27 -7.26
CA ASP A 51 -9.55 -0.13 -8.67
C ASP A 51 -8.54 0.78 -9.43
N GLY A 52 -7.79 0.19 -10.36
CA GLY A 52 -7.03 0.95 -11.36
C GLY A 52 -5.58 1.35 -11.02
N ILE A 53 -5.06 1.09 -9.82
CA ILE A 53 -3.61 1.02 -9.61
C ILE A 53 -3.21 -0.45 -9.75
N LEU A 54 -2.24 -0.75 -10.62
CA LEU A 54 -1.66 -2.09 -10.73
C LEU A 54 -0.67 -2.30 -9.57
N TYR A 55 0.57 -2.68 -9.86
CA TYR A 55 1.59 -2.91 -8.86
C TYR A 55 2.01 -1.64 -8.12
N ILE A 56 2.22 -1.81 -6.81
CA ILE A 56 2.86 -0.80 -5.95
C ILE A 56 4.06 -1.48 -5.29
N GLY A 57 5.25 -1.19 -5.81
CA GLY A 57 6.52 -1.69 -5.28
C GLY A 57 7.15 -0.72 -4.28
N THR A 58 8.09 -1.23 -3.48
CA THR A 58 8.97 -0.41 -2.63
C THR A 58 9.91 0.44 -3.48
N GLU A 59 10.43 1.54 -2.95
CA GLU A 59 11.36 2.44 -3.64
C GLU A 59 12.56 1.67 -4.21
N ILE A 60 13.13 0.77 -3.40
CA ILE A 60 14.28 -0.06 -3.80
C ILE A 60 13.93 -1.04 -4.94
N SER A 61 12.69 -1.51 -5.03
CA SER A 61 12.29 -2.49 -6.06
C SER A 61 12.45 -1.95 -7.48
N TYR A 62 12.26 -0.65 -7.70
CA TYR A 62 12.46 -0.02 -9.01
C TYR A 62 13.92 -0.05 -9.48
N GLY A 63 14.88 -0.09 -8.55
CA GLY A 63 16.30 -0.28 -8.87
C GLY A 63 16.67 -1.75 -9.06
N GLN A 64 15.92 -2.67 -8.46
CA GLN A 64 16.14 -4.13 -8.55
C GLN A 64 15.50 -4.75 -9.79
N GLY A 65 14.43 -4.13 -10.31
CA GLY A 65 13.68 -4.64 -11.45
C GLY A 65 12.69 -5.73 -11.05
N GLY A 66 12.11 -6.39 -12.06
CA GLY A 66 10.97 -7.30 -11.91
C GLY A 66 9.78 -6.82 -12.73
N TYR A 67 8.90 -7.75 -13.10
CA TYR A 67 7.73 -7.44 -13.95
C TYR A 67 6.91 -6.31 -13.36
N GLU A 68 6.72 -6.35 -12.04
CA GLU A 68 5.86 -5.48 -11.25
C GLU A 68 6.32 -4.01 -11.24
N VAL A 69 7.59 -3.72 -11.55
CA VAL A 69 8.15 -2.35 -11.58
C VAL A 69 8.52 -1.88 -12.98
N GLU A 70 8.26 -2.70 -14.01
CA GLU A 70 8.50 -2.30 -15.39
C GLU A 70 7.56 -1.15 -15.80
N LYS A 71 8.12 -0.11 -16.42
CA LYS A 71 7.38 1.07 -16.89
C LYS A 71 6.17 0.77 -17.79
N ARG A 72 6.14 -0.39 -18.44
CA ARG A 72 5.04 -0.80 -19.33
C ARG A 72 3.80 -1.32 -18.58
N VAL A 73 3.96 -1.73 -17.32
CA VAL A 73 2.86 -2.28 -16.49
C VAL A 73 2.68 -1.58 -15.15
N ASN A 74 3.64 -0.76 -14.72
CA ASN A 74 3.54 -0.03 -13.46
C ASN A 74 2.99 1.39 -13.68
N MET A 75 2.08 1.82 -12.80
CA MET A 75 1.41 3.13 -12.81
C MET A 75 1.88 4.06 -11.69
N THR A 76 2.90 3.64 -10.94
CA THR A 76 3.46 4.31 -9.78
C THR A 76 4.97 4.54 -9.96
N THR A 77 5.53 5.37 -9.08
CA THR A 77 6.95 5.74 -9.07
C THR A 77 7.56 5.32 -7.72
N PRO A 78 8.90 5.34 -7.56
CA PRO A 78 9.54 4.98 -6.29
C PRO A 78 8.99 5.76 -5.08
N GLU A 79 8.61 7.02 -5.28
CA GLU A 79 8.07 7.90 -4.24
C GLU A 79 6.70 7.44 -3.68
N ALA A 80 6.02 6.52 -4.37
CA ALA A 80 4.76 5.94 -3.89
C ALA A 80 4.92 5.19 -2.57
N GLU A 81 6.09 4.59 -2.29
CA GLU A 81 6.34 3.90 -1.02
C GLU A 81 6.16 4.82 0.19
N ALA A 82 6.77 6.01 0.16
CA ALA A 82 6.69 6.95 1.27
C ALA A 82 5.25 7.42 1.53
N ILE A 83 4.49 7.67 0.46
CA ILE A 83 3.08 8.07 0.53
C ILE A 83 2.22 6.93 1.11
N LEU A 84 2.42 5.70 0.62
CA LEU A 84 1.68 4.53 1.05
C LEU A 84 1.96 4.21 2.53
N MET A 85 3.22 4.23 2.94
CA MET A 85 3.63 3.99 4.32
C MET A 85 3.09 5.03 5.31
N ALA A 86 3.14 6.32 4.94
CA ALA A 86 2.56 7.38 5.77
C ALA A 86 1.04 7.21 5.93
N THR A 87 0.37 6.77 4.86
CA THR A 87 -1.08 6.55 4.87
C THR A 87 -1.46 5.30 5.68
N ILE A 88 -0.71 4.20 5.57
CA ILE A 88 -0.85 3.00 6.42
C ILE A 88 -0.70 3.36 7.89
N GLN A 89 0.34 4.12 8.23
CA GLN A 89 0.58 4.54 9.61
C GLN A 89 -0.60 5.35 10.15
N LYS A 90 -1.15 6.27 9.34
CA LYS A 90 -2.32 7.06 9.72
C LYS A 90 -3.59 6.21 9.85
N ALA A 91 -3.80 5.25 8.94
CA ALA A 91 -4.98 4.37 8.94
C ALA A 91 -5.00 3.41 10.14
N LEU A 92 -3.82 3.12 10.70
CA LEU A 92 -3.67 2.24 11.87
C LEU A 92 -3.72 2.98 13.21
N GLN A 93 -3.62 4.31 13.26
CA GLN A 93 -3.65 5.09 14.52
C GLN A 93 -4.91 4.75 15.33
#